data_AF-A0A3R7VU90-F1
#
_entry.id   AF-A0A3R7VU90-F1
#
_cell.length_a   1.000
_cell.length_b   1.000
_cell.length_c   1.000
_cell.angle_alpha   90.00
_cell.angle_beta   90.00
_cell.angle_gamma   90.00
#
_symmetry.space_group_name_H-M   'P 1'
#
loop_
_entity.id
_entity.type
_entity.pdbx_description
1 polymer ?
#
loop_
_entity_poly.entity_id
_entity_poly.type
_entity_poly.pdbx_seq_one_letter_code
_entity_poly.pdbx_strand_id
1 'polypeptide(L)'
;MLSFRTYLREAADPMLDLIKGLEFTIKDSNDRAMIVIVQGADRFSAKTELEKQLRAGNVSFKDGIKSSTSLDIRTTDATYNNKMYRFFFKPKKQGSGAGAEVTALGESFQAYACAARQALGRVLDSGEDVFDNPPKGVDADRTLEQCKTLPPEWITTGVTIANAFHNELGSGNYVFHRGSRMITQIEGEYQRLSRAEGIRLNINKWNPADIWAASSTFKFKGNHASLAQYNQYILEQFKMKQLIGVSLKKLAGTKVKKEIFNAEKSDISIRFGSHQLVAGRKDFFANSVSKDVYLQYTVDGKAMKMQLRTFSSGMSGWQGEIKGAAAAGGKVGGGNLQQSLVLAGIPASSFIDQTTFKAAARSMSDATVKSYVQMYKYLSNDKRSESEMIALAKQQLQELGASWFYSKFLSVQFTYVMIKSGRQDQVLKNIAMIAASNTDVSSVFYKYS
;
A
#
# COMPACT_ATOMS: atom_id res chain seq x y z
N MET A 1 6.15 14.35 25.70
CA MET A 1 6.93 14.32 26.96
C MET A 1 6.90 12.90 27.49
N LEU A 2 8.02 12.17 27.43
CA LEU A 2 8.17 10.91 28.16
C LEU A 2 8.30 11.20 29.65
N SER A 3 7.80 10.31 30.50
CA SER A 3 7.86 10.49 31.95
C SER A 3 9.33 10.52 32.43
N PHE A 4 9.63 11.37 33.40
CA PHE A 4 10.96 11.54 34.00
C PHE A 4 11.56 10.22 34.54
N ARG A 5 10.71 9.25 34.91
CA ARG A 5 11.11 7.88 35.31
C ARG A 5 11.63 7.03 34.16
N THR A 6 11.19 7.27 32.92
CA THR A 6 11.69 6.56 31.74
C THR A 6 13.10 7.05 31.38
N TYR A 7 13.33 8.36 31.46
CA TYR A 7 14.64 8.97 31.21
C TYR A 7 15.73 8.49 32.18
N LEU A 8 15.39 8.31 33.47
CA LEU A 8 16.34 7.84 34.49
C LEU A 8 16.66 6.33 34.41
N ARG A 9 15.79 5.50 33.80
CA ARG A 9 16.10 4.08 33.54
C ARG A 9 16.95 3.88 32.29
N GLU A 10 16.87 4.80 31.33
CA GLU A 10 17.63 4.76 30.07
C GLU A 10 19.11 5.16 30.27
N ALA A 11 19.43 5.90 31.34
CA ALA A 11 20.76 6.44 31.61
C ALA A 11 21.72 5.50 32.40
N ALA A 12 21.36 4.24 32.64
CA ALA A 12 22.19 3.34 33.46
C ALA A 12 22.10 1.84 33.07
N ASP A 13 21.68 1.51 31.84
CA ASP A 13 21.75 0.12 31.37
C ASP A 13 23.16 -0.15 30.81
N PRO A 14 23.96 -1.03 31.43
CA PRO A 14 25.37 -1.16 31.11
C PRO A 14 25.61 -1.81 29.74
N MET A 15 24.60 -2.45 29.14
CA MET A 15 24.66 -2.87 27.74
C MET A 15 24.56 -1.66 26.79
N LEU A 16 23.72 -0.68 27.13
CA LEU A 16 23.57 0.53 26.33
C LEU A 16 24.84 1.40 26.39
N ASP A 17 25.50 1.44 27.54
CA ASP A 17 26.81 2.09 27.69
C ASP A 17 27.89 1.42 26.85
N LEU A 18 27.88 0.08 26.80
CA LEU A 18 28.83 -0.68 25.99
C LEU A 18 28.67 -0.37 24.49
N ILE A 19 27.43 -0.16 24.03
CA ILE A 19 27.12 0.06 22.61
C ILE A 19 26.89 1.54 22.24
N LYS A 20 27.20 2.48 23.14
CA LYS A 20 26.87 3.91 22.99
C LYS A 20 27.45 4.59 21.74
N GLY A 21 28.48 4.01 21.14
CA GLY A 21 29.07 4.49 19.89
C GLY A 21 28.27 4.10 18.64
N LEU A 22 27.22 3.28 18.79
CA LEU A 22 26.34 2.88 17.71
C LEU A 22 25.08 3.74 17.71
N GLU A 23 24.49 3.89 16.53
CA GLU A 23 23.16 4.46 16.40
C GLU A 23 22.11 3.36 16.66
N PHE A 24 21.28 3.51 17.68
CA PHE A 24 20.27 2.50 18.02
C PHE A 24 18.98 3.10 18.58
N THR A 25 17.92 2.29 18.57
CA THR A 25 16.64 2.59 19.21
C THR A 25 16.15 1.40 20.02
N ILE A 26 15.65 1.63 21.23
CA ILE A 26 15.01 0.60 22.05
C ILE A 26 13.59 0.38 21.52
N LYS A 27 13.28 -0.84 21.09
CA LYS A 27 11.96 -1.21 20.57
C LYS A 27 11.01 -1.65 21.69
N ASP A 28 11.55 -2.37 22.66
CA ASP A 28 10.82 -2.92 23.80
C ASP A 28 11.81 -3.21 24.94
N SER A 29 11.37 -3.08 26.19
CA SER A 29 12.19 -3.40 27.35
C SER A 29 11.35 -3.75 28.57
N ASN A 30 11.80 -4.76 29.30
CA ASN A 30 11.34 -5.13 30.63
C ASN A 30 12.55 -5.58 31.48
N ASP A 31 12.29 -6.02 32.71
CA ASP A 31 13.35 -6.38 33.67
C ASP A 31 14.17 -7.62 33.24
N ARG A 32 13.62 -8.51 32.39
CA ARG A 32 14.29 -9.73 31.92
C ARG A 32 14.88 -9.61 30.52
N ALA A 33 14.38 -8.68 29.70
CA ALA A 33 14.77 -8.57 28.30
C ALA A 33 14.72 -7.15 27.75
N MET A 34 15.59 -6.84 26.79
CA MET A 34 15.55 -5.63 25.98
C MET A 34 15.70 -5.96 24.51
N ILE A 35 14.84 -5.38 23.68
CA ILE A 35 14.93 -5.47 22.23
C ILE A 35 15.45 -4.13 21.70
N VAL A 36 16.60 -4.18 21.03
CA VAL A 36 17.28 -3.01 20.49
C VAL A 36 17.34 -3.14 18.97
N ILE A 37 17.16 -2.03 18.26
CA ILE A 37 17.38 -1.94 16.82
C ILE A 37 18.64 -1.11 16.60
N VAL A 38 19.69 -1.71 16.07
CA VAL A 38 20.95 -1.07 15.70
C VAL A 38 20.89 -0.65 14.24
N GLN A 39 21.37 0.56 13.95
CA GLN A 39 21.35 1.18 12.64
C GLN A 39 22.77 1.40 12.11
N GLY A 40 22.99 1.09 10.84
CA GLY A 40 24.27 1.28 10.14
C GLY A 40 24.06 1.54 8.64
N ALA A 41 25.12 1.67 7.84
CA ALA A 41 24.99 1.87 6.40
C ALA A 41 24.12 0.78 5.75
N ASP A 42 24.35 -0.47 6.14
CA ASP A 42 23.52 -1.62 5.83
C ASP A 42 23.35 -2.53 7.07
N ARG A 43 22.59 -3.63 6.91
CA ARG A 43 22.28 -4.53 8.02
C ARG A 43 23.49 -5.36 8.47
N PHE A 44 24.36 -5.75 7.54
CA PHE A 44 25.56 -6.52 7.84
C PHE A 44 26.60 -5.64 8.52
N SER A 45 26.83 -4.43 8.01
CA SER A 45 27.77 -3.48 8.63
C SER A 45 27.36 -3.15 10.08
N ALA A 46 26.07 -2.92 10.33
CA ALA A 46 25.53 -2.67 11.67
C ALA A 46 25.74 -3.87 12.61
N LYS A 47 25.58 -5.09 12.08
CA LYS A 47 25.82 -6.33 12.83
C LYS A 47 27.29 -6.51 13.18
N THR A 48 28.17 -6.36 12.20
CA THR A 48 29.62 -6.50 12.39
C THR A 48 30.14 -5.53 13.44
N GLU A 49 29.72 -4.26 13.41
CA GLU A 49 30.20 -3.26 14.37
C GLU A 49 29.64 -3.49 15.78
N LEU A 50 28.38 -3.91 15.91
CA LEU A 50 27.83 -4.32 17.20
C LEU A 50 28.62 -5.49 17.79
N GLU A 51 28.81 -6.55 17.02
CA GLU A 51 29.52 -7.74 17.50
C GLU A 51 30.97 -7.42 17.89
N LYS A 52 31.62 -6.50 17.18
CA LYS A 52 32.95 -6.00 17.55
C LYS A 52 32.94 -5.33 18.92
N GLN A 53 31.95 -4.48 19.23
CA GLN A 53 31.83 -3.85 20.54
C GLN A 53 31.47 -4.86 21.64
N LEU A 54 30.60 -5.83 21.36
CA LEU A 54 30.30 -6.92 22.29
C LEU A 54 31.53 -7.76 22.62
N ARG A 55 32.35 -8.12 21.61
CA ARG A 55 33.63 -8.81 21.81
C ARG A 55 34.59 -7.97 22.66
N ALA A 56 34.72 -6.68 22.36
CA ALA A 56 35.58 -5.78 23.13
C ALA A 56 35.11 -5.64 24.60
N GLY A 57 33.80 -5.72 24.84
CA GLY A 57 33.22 -5.74 26.18
C GLY A 57 33.20 -7.10 26.88
N ASN A 58 33.83 -8.14 26.30
CA ASN A 58 33.79 -9.52 26.79
C ASN A 58 32.36 -10.08 27.00
N VAL A 59 31.41 -9.64 26.18
CA VAL A 59 30.03 -10.11 26.22
C VAL A 59 29.85 -11.29 25.26
N SER A 60 29.38 -12.42 25.78
CA SER A 60 28.99 -13.56 24.95
C SER A 60 27.68 -13.29 24.22
N PHE A 61 27.64 -13.64 22.94
CA PHE A 61 26.46 -13.53 22.10
C PHE A 61 26.35 -14.69 21.12
N LYS A 62 25.16 -14.86 20.55
CA LYS A 62 24.87 -15.86 19.53
C LYS A 62 23.92 -15.32 18.47
N ASP A 63 23.90 -16.00 17.33
CA ASP A 63 22.86 -15.80 16.33
C ASP A 63 21.49 -16.24 16.87
N GLY A 64 20.54 -15.32 16.85
CA GLY A 64 19.17 -15.55 17.29
C GLY A 64 18.22 -15.86 16.13
N ILE A 65 17.11 -15.12 16.07
CA ILE A 65 16.00 -15.36 15.13
C ILE A 65 16.23 -14.68 13.78
N LYS A 66 15.62 -15.20 12.70
CA LYS A 66 15.65 -14.55 11.39
C LYS A 66 14.91 -13.20 11.43
N SER A 67 15.55 -12.15 10.93
CA SER A 67 15.01 -10.80 10.85
C SER A 67 14.19 -10.59 9.56
N SER A 68 12.91 -11.01 9.57
CA SER A 68 11.90 -10.82 8.49
C SER A 68 12.21 -11.46 7.11
N THR A 69 11.18 -11.62 6.28
CA THR A 69 11.06 -12.55 5.14
C THR A 69 11.76 -12.16 3.84
N SER A 70 12.83 -11.37 3.85
CA SER A 70 13.47 -10.93 2.58
C SER A 70 14.99 -10.93 2.52
N LEU A 71 15.72 -11.06 3.64
CA LEU A 71 17.18 -11.20 3.67
C LEU A 71 17.60 -12.09 4.85
N ASP A 72 18.53 -13.03 4.63
CA ASP A 72 18.98 -14.07 5.57
C ASP A 72 19.88 -13.53 6.72
N ILE A 73 19.52 -12.41 7.34
CA ILE A 73 20.24 -11.89 8.51
C ILE A 73 19.52 -12.30 9.81
N ARG A 74 20.28 -12.88 10.75
CA ARG A 74 19.81 -13.23 12.10
C ARG A 74 20.08 -12.11 13.09
N THR A 75 19.24 -12.01 14.12
CA THR A 75 19.53 -11.15 15.28
C THR A 75 20.82 -11.58 15.97
N THR A 76 21.44 -10.65 16.68
CA THR A 76 22.47 -10.98 17.67
C THR A 76 21.79 -10.97 19.04
N ASP A 77 21.82 -12.09 19.74
CA ASP A 77 21.25 -12.25 21.07
C ASP A 77 22.39 -12.38 22.08
N ALA A 78 22.42 -11.49 23.08
CA ALA A 78 23.43 -11.46 24.13
C ALA A 78 22.76 -11.55 25.51
N THR A 79 23.46 -12.12 26.48
CA THR A 79 23.03 -12.08 27.89
C THR A 79 24.08 -11.31 28.67
N TYR A 80 23.63 -10.30 29.43
CA TYR A 80 24.52 -9.47 30.23
C TYR A 80 23.80 -9.05 31.51
N ASN A 81 24.45 -9.20 32.66
CA ASN A 81 23.87 -8.95 33.98
C ASN A 81 22.48 -9.58 34.18
N ASN A 82 22.34 -10.87 33.86
CA ASN A 82 21.10 -11.65 33.93
C ASN A 82 19.91 -11.12 33.11
N LYS A 83 20.16 -10.21 32.16
CA LYS A 83 19.18 -9.67 31.23
C LYS A 83 19.53 -10.06 29.80
N MET A 84 18.51 -10.45 29.03
CA MET A 84 18.67 -10.81 27.62
C MET A 84 18.53 -9.56 26.74
N TYR A 85 19.45 -9.40 25.79
CA TYR A 85 19.42 -8.34 24.80
C TYR A 85 19.31 -8.96 23.42
N ARG A 86 18.33 -8.52 22.64
CA ARG A 86 18.13 -8.95 21.25
C ARG A 86 18.30 -7.76 20.32
N PHE A 87 19.29 -7.85 19.46
CA PHE A 87 19.64 -6.80 18.51
C PHE A 87 19.13 -7.13 17.10
N PHE A 88 18.28 -6.26 16.58
CA PHE A 88 17.86 -6.26 15.17
C PHE A 88 18.66 -5.23 14.40
N PHE A 89 18.94 -5.50 13.13
CA PHE A 89 19.74 -4.63 12.28
C PHE A 89 18.89 -3.99 11.19
N LYS A 90 18.99 -2.67 11.08
CA LYS A 90 18.37 -1.92 9.99
C LYS A 90 19.42 -1.01 9.33
N PRO A 91 19.32 -0.77 8.01
CA PRO A 91 20.03 0.37 7.44
C PRO A 91 19.54 1.65 8.14
N LYS A 92 20.42 2.64 8.27
CA LYS A 92 20.08 3.98 8.73
C LYS A 92 18.88 4.45 7.91
N LYS A 93 17.89 5.00 8.60
CA LYS A 93 16.80 5.70 7.91
C LYS A 93 17.38 6.97 7.28
N GLN A 94 17.94 6.85 6.09
CA GLN A 94 17.64 7.86 5.08
C GLN A 94 16.11 7.82 4.95
N GLY A 95 15.44 8.94 5.23
CA GLY A 95 14.00 8.99 5.44
C GLY A 95 13.21 8.30 4.32
N SER A 96 11.90 8.18 4.50
CA SER A 96 10.95 7.80 3.43
C SER A 96 11.13 8.58 2.11
N GLY A 97 11.97 9.64 2.10
CA GLY A 97 12.45 10.36 0.93
C GLY A 97 13.53 9.68 0.07
N ALA A 98 14.44 8.83 0.59
CA ALA A 98 15.52 8.29 -0.27
C ALA A 98 15.02 7.30 -1.32
N GLY A 99 14.11 6.38 -0.93
CA GLY A 99 13.43 5.52 -1.89
C GLY A 99 12.50 6.29 -2.82
N ALA A 100 11.85 7.35 -2.30
CA ALA A 100 11.00 8.22 -3.10
C ALA A 100 11.81 9.04 -4.12
N GLU A 101 13.01 9.47 -3.77
CA GLU A 101 13.91 10.23 -4.64
C GLU A 101 14.52 9.35 -5.71
N VAL A 102 15.00 8.14 -5.38
CA VAL A 102 15.45 7.17 -6.40
C VAL A 102 14.31 6.83 -7.37
N THR A 103 13.08 6.69 -6.86
CA THR A 103 11.90 6.49 -7.70
C THR A 103 11.67 7.70 -8.60
N ALA A 104 11.72 8.91 -8.06
CA ALA A 104 11.56 10.16 -8.81
C ALA A 104 12.60 10.33 -9.92
N LEU A 105 13.87 10.01 -9.62
CA LEU A 105 14.95 10.01 -10.59
C LEU A 105 14.72 8.95 -11.67
N GLY A 106 14.29 7.74 -11.30
CA GLY A 106 14.01 6.66 -12.25
C GLY A 106 12.88 7.01 -13.22
N GLU A 107 11.79 7.58 -12.73
CA GLU A 107 10.66 8.06 -13.53
C GLU A 107 11.06 9.23 -14.43
N SER A 108 11.88 10.15 -13.91
CA SER A 108 12.40 11.27 -14.71
C SER A 108 13.32 10.77 -15.81
N PHE A 109 14.24 9.85 -15.50
CA PHE A 109 15.11 9.21 -16.47
C PHE A 109 14.30 8.49 -17.55
N GLN A 110 13.19 7.83 -17.21
CA GLN A 110 12.30 7.25 -18.20
C GLN A 110 11.77 8.30 -19.19
N ALA A 111 11.35 9.48 -18.71
CA ALA A 111 10.90 10.56 -19.58
C ALA A 111 12.03 11.05 -20.52
N TYR A 112 13.25 11.21 -20.01
CA TYR A 112 14.42 11.52 -20.84
C TYR A 112 14.73 10.41 -21.85
N ALA A 113 14.72 9.14 -21.46
CA ALA A 113 14.98 8.02 -22.36
C ALA A 113 13.94 7.96 -23.50
N CYS A 114 12.66 8.17 -23.20
CA CYS A 114 11.61 8.24 -24.23
C CYS A 114 11.85 9.40 -25.21
N ALA A 115 12.23 10.57 -24.71
CA ALA A 115 12.55 11.72 -25.55
C ALA A 115 13.81 11.51 -26.41
N ALA A 116 14.87 10.91 -25.85
CA ALA A 116 16.08 10.54 -26.58
C ALA A 116 15.78 9.53 -27.68
N ARG A 117 14.99 8.50 -27.36
CA ARG A 117 14.56 7.50 -28.35
C ARG A 117 13.79 8.12 -29.52
N GLN A 118 12.93 9.11 -29.24
CA GLN A 118 12.22 9.87 -30.27
C GLN A 118 13.18 10.73 -31.10
N ALA A 119 14.07 11.48 -30.44
CA ALA A 119 14.97 12.42 -31.11
C ALA A 119 16.01 11.72 -32.01
N LEU A 120 16.54 10.57 -31.57
CA LEU A 120 17.54 9.81 -32.33
C LEU A 120 16.92 8.99 -33.47
N GLY A 121 15.62 8.69 -33.42
CA GLY A 121 14.93 7.89 -34.44
C GLY A 121 15.34 6.41 -34.49
N ARG A 122 16.44 6.00 -33.85
CA ARG A 122 16.92 4.62 -33.72
C ARG A 122 16.74 4.06 -32.31
N VAL A 123 16.82 2.75 -32.15
CA VAL A 123 16.88 2.10 -30.83
C VAL A 123 18.03 2.66 -30.00
N LEU A 124 17.77 2.81 -28.70
CA LEU A 124 18.79 3.14 -27.71
C LEU A 124 19.50 1.85 -27.30
N ASP A 125 20.83 1.87 -27.32
CA ASP A 125 21.67 0.73 -26.94
C ASP A 125 21.98 0.73 -25.44
N SER A 126 22.12 1.92 -24.84
CA SER A 126 22.48 2.07 -23.43
C SER A 126 22.03 3.43 -22.85
N GLY A 127 22.37 3.68 -21.58
CA GLY A 127 22.08 4.95 -20.93
C GLY A 127 22.89 6.11 -21.50
N GLU A 128 24.09 5.83 -22.01
CA GLU A 128 24.98 6.80 -22.65
C GLU A 128 24.32 7.48 -23.85
N ASP A 129 23.53 6.75 -24.64
CA ASP A 129 22.74 7.36 -25.72
C ASP A 129 21.82 8.50 -25.23
N VAL A 130 21.34 8.42 -23.99
CA VAL A 130 20.51 9.44 -23.35
C VAL A 130 21.36 10.56 -22.73
N PHE A 131 22.43 10.21 -22.02
CA PHE A 131 23.27 11.17 -21.29
C PHE A 131 24.14 12.02 -22.22
N ASP A 132 24.69 11.43 -23.28
CA ASP A 132 25.59 12.10 -24.22
C ASP A 132 24.81 12.93 -25.25
N ASN A 133 23.52 12.64 -25.42
CA ASN A 133 22.62 13.37 -26.32
C ASN A 133 21.37 13.87 -25.57
N PRO A 134 21.50 14.89 -24.68
CA PRO A 134 20.38 15.39 -23.89
C PRO A 134 19.18 15.78 -24.78
N PRO A 135 18.03 15.11 -24.67
CA PRO A 135 16.92 15.32 -25.58
C PRO A 135 16.11 16.57 -25.23
N LYS A 136 15.52 17.19 -26.26
CA LYS A 136 14.44 18.16 -26.09
C LYS A 136 13.10 17.44 -25.89
N GLY A 137 12.09 18.16 -25.42
CA GLY A 137 10.74 17.60 -25.24
C GLY A 137 10.60 16.78 -23.95
N VAL A 138 11.27 17.22 -22.88
CA VAL A 138 11.10 16.68 -21.54
C VAL A 138 10.68 17.81 -20.61
N ASP A 139 9.72 17.53 -19.73
CA ASP A 139 9.27 18.42 -18.66
C ASP A 139 9.18 17.58 -17.38
N ALA A 140 10.34 17.44 -16.74
CA ALA A 140 10.55 16.65 -15.55
C ALA A 140 11.02 17.54 -14.38
N ASP A 141 10.56 17.26 -13.17
CA ASP A 141 10.97 17.95 -11.94
C ASP A 141 12.33 17.45 -11.39
N ARG A 142 13.01 16.55 -12.11
CA ARG A 142 14.43 16.21 -11.90
C ARG A 142 15.21 16.38 -13.19
N THR A 143 16.47 16.79 -13.07
CA THR A 143 17.36 17.02 -14.21
C THR A 143 17.99 15.72 -14.69
N LEU A 144 18.40 15.69 -15.96
CA LEU A 144 19.13 14.55 -16.52
C LEU A 144 20.44 14.28 -15.77
N GLU A 145 21.14 15.33 -15.32
CA GLU A 145 22.36 15.18 -14.53
C GLU A 145 22.12 14.48 -13.19
N GLN A 146 21.01 14.77 -12.50
CA GLN A 146 20.66 14.07 -11.27
C GLN A 146 20.41 12.57 -11.53
N CYS A 147 19.89 12.22 -12.70
CA CYS A 147 19.61 10.84 -13.08
C CYS A 147 20.86 9.97 -13.26
N LYS A 148 22.06 10.56 -13.45
CA LYS A 148 23.33 9.81 -13.52
C LYS A 148 23.67 9.06 -12.23
N THR A 149 23.04 9.45 -11.11
CA THR A 149 23.19 8.77 -9.81
C THR A 149 22.37 7.48 -9.69
N LEU A 150 21.52 7.19 -10.68
CA LEU A 150 20.69 5.98 -10.67
C LEU A 150 21.53 4.71 -10.75
N PRO A 151 21.14 3.66 -10.01
CA PRO A 151 21.75 2.35 -10.20
C PRO A 151 21.57 1.85 -11.66
N PRO A 152 22.57 1.15 -12.25
CA PRO A 152 22.56 0.74 -13.66
C PRO A 152 21.32 -0.03 -14.12
N GLU A 153 20.72 -0.82 -13.24
CA GLU A 153 19.44 -1.52 -13.46
C GLU A 153 18.24 -0.61 -13.80
N TRP A 154 18.19 0.59 -13.23
CA TRP A 154 17.13 1.57 -13.45
C TRP A 154 17.34 2.27 -14.78
N ILE A 155 18.60 2.55 -15.13
CA ILE A 155 19.00 3.07 -16.44
C ILE A 155 18.63 2.06 -17.52
N THR A 156 19.02 0.79 -17.33
CA THR A 156 18.70 -0.31 -18.26
C THR A 156 17.19 -0.49 -18.43
N THR A 157 16.44 -0.43 -17.32
CA THR A 157 14.96 -0.45 -17.36
C THR A 157 14.43 0.70 -18.21
N GLY A 158 14.92 1.93 -17.97
CA GLY A 158 14.49 3.13 -18.68
C GLY A 158 14.66 3.02 -20.19
N VAL A 159 15.85 2.62 -20.62
CA VAL A 159 16.20 2.39 -22.04
C VAL A 159 15.32 1.32 -22.67
N THR A 160 15.17 0.18 -21.99
CA THR A 160 14.40 -0.96 -22.51
C THR A 160 12.92 -0.61 -22.69
N ILE A 161 12.31 0.05 -21.69
CA ILE A 161 10.91 0.48 -21.78
C ILE A 161 10.75 1.61 -22.81
N ALA A 162 11.69 2.55 -22.93
CA ALA A 162 11.62 3.63 -23.91
C ALA A 162 11.60 3.08 -25.35
N ASN A 163 12.45 2.10 -25.64
CA ASN A 163 12.47 1.39 -26.93
C ASN A 163 11.13 0.70 -27.21
N ALA A 164 10.56 0.01 -26.22
CA ALA A 164 9.28 -0.68 -26.38
C ALA A 164 8.11 0.29 -26.53
N PHE A 165 8.11 1.41 -25.77
CA PHE A 165 7.03 2.39 -25.76
C PHE A 165 7.00 3.26 -27.01
N HIS A 166 8.15 3.57 -27.61
CA HIS A 166 8.23 4.38 -28.83
C HIS A 166 7.34 3.84 -29.97
N ASN A 167 7.22 2.52 -30.09
CA ASN A 167 6.38 1.86 -31.09
C ASN A 167 4.88 2.19 -30.94
N GLU A 168 4.44 2.64 -29.75
CA GLU A 168 3.04 3.01 -29.51
C GLU A 168 2.72 4.44 -29.97
N LEU A 169 3.71 5.33 -30.02
CA LEU A 169 3.53 6.76 -30.24
C LEU A 169 3.22 7.14 -31.70
N GLY A 170 3.55 6.27 -32.65
CA GLY A 170 3.44 6.57 -34.09
C GLY A 170 4.42 7.67 -34.53
N SER A 171 4.10 8.39 -35.61
CA SER A 171 4.95 9.44 -36.18
C SER A 171 4.82 10.82 -35.50
N GLY A 172 4.15 10.89 -34.35
CA GLY A 172 3.92 12.15 -33.64
C GLY A 172 5.14 12.64 -32.87
N ASN A 173 5.23 13.95 -32.68
CA ASN A 173 6.22 14.57 -31.78
C ASN A 173 5.59 14.75 -30.40
N TYR A 174 6.23 14.20 -29.36
CA TYR A 174 5.76 14.23 -27.98
C TYR A 174 6.69 14.99 -27.04
N VAL A 175 6.09 15.55 -25.99
CA VAL A 175 6.75 15.99 -24.77
C VAL A 175 6.46 14.96 -23.68
N PHE A 176 7.50 14.53 -22.97
CA PHE A 176 7.41 13.55 -21.90
C PHE A 176 7.48 14.25 -20.54
N HIS A 177 6.46 14.04 -19.72
CA HIS A 177 6.25 14.76 -18.48
C HIS A 177 6.41 13.85 -17.25
N ARG A 178 7.07 14.37 -16.21
CA ARG A 178 7.15 13.79 -14.86
C ARG A 178 7.10 14.89 -13.82
N GLY A 179 6.11 14.87 -12.92
CA GLY A 179 5.95 15.92 -11.90
C GLY A 179 5.72 17.33 -12.46
N SER A 180 5.28 17.45 -13.72
CA SER A 180 5.10 18.72 -14.41
C SER A 180 3.82 19.45 -14.03
N ARG A 181 3.72 20.73 -14.42
CA ARG A 181 2.49 21.52 -14.27
C ARG A 181 1.29 20.89 -14.99
N MET A 182 1.49 20.29 -16.15
CA MET A 182 0.42 19.62 -16.89
C MET A 182 -0.13 18.43 -16.11
N ILE A 183 0.75 17.62 -15.49
CA ILE A 183 0.33 16.51 -14.64
C ILE A 183 -0.48 17.04 -13.46
N THR A 184 -0.02 18.09 -12.78
CA THR A 184 -0.77 18.74 -11.69
C THR A 184 -2.17 19.20 -12.12
N GLN A 185 -2.35 19.66 -13.36
CA GLN A 185 -3.67 20.02 -13.90
C GLN A 185 -4.56 18.80 -14.14
N ILE A 186 -4.02 17.75 -14.75
CA ILE A 186 -4.72 16.47 -14.98
C ILE A 186 -5.20 15.88 -13.66
N GLU A 187 -4.31 15.86 -12.68
CA GLU A 187 -4.57 15.32 -11.34
C GLU A 187 -5.54 16.20 -10.54
N GLY A 188 -5.42 17.52 -10.64
CA GLY A 188 -6.30 18.48 -9.97
C GLY A 188 -7.75 18.35 -10.42
N GLU A 189 -7.97 18.11 -11.72
CA GLU A 189 -9.32 17.93 -12.26
C GLU A 189 -9.98 16.65 -11.72
N TYR A 190 -9.24 15.53 -11.63
CA TYR A 190 -9.72 14.33 -10.97
C TYR A 190 -10.07 14.58 -9.49
N GLN A 191 -9.20 15.28 -8.76
CA GLN A 191 -9.44 15.57 -7.35
C GLN A 191 -10.70 16.41 -7.14
N ARG A 192 -10.96 17.39 -8.01
CA ARG A 192 -12.16 18.22 -7.96
C ARG A 192 -13.42 17.39 -8.16
N LEU A 193 -13.45 16.58 -9.21
CA LEU A 193 -14.59 15.75 -9.59
C LEU A 193 -14.87 14.63 -8.59
N SER A 194 -13.83 13.89 -8.19
CA SER A 194 -13.96 12.81 -7.20
C SER A 194 -14.49 13.34 -5.87
N ARG A 195 -14.04 14.53 -5.44
CA ARG A 195 -14.56 15.16 -4.22
C ARG A 195 -16.06 15.45 -4.31
N ALA A 196 -16.49 16.07 -5.41
CA ALA A 196 -17.88 16.44 -5.68
C ALA A 196 -18.81 15.21 -5.73
N GLU A 197 -18.33 14.10 -6.27
CA GLU A 197 -19.10 12.84 -6.37
C GLU A 197 -18.98 11.95 -5.13
N GLY A 198 -18.32 12.41 -4.05
CA GLY A 198 -18.13 11.61 -2.84
C GLY A 198 -17.14 10.44 -2.98
N ILE A 199 -16.39 10.39 -4.09
CA ILE A 199 -15.34 9.41 -4.33
C ILE A 199 -14.07 9.81 -3.57
N ARG A 200 -13.47 8.84 -2.86
CA ARG A 200 -12.26 9.02 -2.04
C ARG A 200 -11.13 8.08 -2.44
N LEU A 201 -11.09 7.66 -3.71
CA LEU A 201 -9.99 6.87 -4.25
C LEU A 201 -8.70 7.71 -4.33
N ASN A 202 -7.59 7.11 -3.91
CA ASN A 202 -6.26 7.67 -4.13
C ASN A 202 -6.01 7.85 -5.63
N ILE A 203 -5.29 8.90 -6.01
CA ILE A 203 -5.04 9.23 -7.41
C ILE A 203 -4.32 8.12 -8.18
N ASN A 204 -3.40 7.41 -7.54
CA ASN A 204 -2.71 6.25 -8.11
C ASN A 204 -3.64 5.04 -8.31
N LYS A 205 -4.88 5.10 -7.78
CA LYS A 205 -5.95 4.13 -8.07
C LYS A 205 -6.86 4.58 -9.21
N TRP A 206 -6.92 5.88 -9.47
CA TRP A 206 -7.57 6.44 -10.64
C TRP A 206 -6.71 6.25 -11.89
N ASN A 207 -5.46 6.73 -11.85
CA ASN A 207 -4.46 6.55 -12.89
C ASN A 207 -3.07 6.37 -12.23
N PRO A 208 -2.42 5.20 -12.35
CA PRO A 208 -1.10 4.93 -11.78
C PRO A 208 0.06 5.35 -12.70
N ALA A 209 -0.17 6.26 -13.65
CA ALA A 209 0.88 6.73 -14.55
C ALA A 209 1.99 7.41 -13.75
N ASP A 210 3.22 6.92 -13.93
CA ASP A 210 4.42 7.50 -13.35
C ASP A 210 4.99 8.60 -14.25
N ILE A 211 4.73 8.51 -15.57
CA ILE A 211 4.99 9.56 -16.56
C ILE A 211 3.81 9.73 -17.53
N TRP A 212 3.77 10.87 -18.23
CA TRP A 212 2.80 11.14 -19.29
C TRP A 212 3.50 11.56 -20.59
N ALA A 213 3.09 10.98 -21.72
CA ALA A 213 3.46 11.44 -23.05
C ALA A 213 2.33 12.30 -23.61
N ALA A 214 2.59 13.58 -23.89
CA ALA A 214 1.65 14.49 -24.53
C ALA A 214 2.16 14.86 -25.91
N SER A 215 1.31 14.75 -26.93
CA SER A 215 1.64 15.26 -28.25
C SER A 215 1.95 16.75 -28.17
N SER A 216 2.89 17.24 -28.97
CA SER A 216 3.23 18.67 -29.05
C SER A 216 2.04 19.58 -29.38
N THR A 217 1.00 19.03 -30.03
CA THR A 217 -0.27 19.73 -30.32
C THR A 217 -1.29 19.63 -29.20
N PHE A 218 -1.08 18.77 -28.20
CA PHE A 218 -2.03 18.56 -27.12
C PHE A 218 -2.18 19.83 -26.27
N LYS A 219 -3.43 20.13 -25.93
CA LYS A 219 -3.81 21.19 -24.99
C LYS A 219 -4.78 20.61 -23.99
N PHE A 220 -4.40 20.63 -22.71
CA PHE A 220 -5.24 20.13 -21.65
C PHE A 220 -6.54 20.93 -21.56
N LYS A 221 -7.68 20.22 -21.57
CA LYS A 221 -9.01 20.76 -21.31
C LYS A 221 -9.46 20.26 -19.93
N GLY A 222 -9.79 21.18 -19.03
CA GLY A 222 -10.35 20.88 -17.70
C GLY A 222 -11.81 21.34 -17.58
N ASN A 223 -12.32 21.41 -16.34
CA ASN A 223 -13.69 21.82 -16.00
C ASN A 223 -14.80 20.93 -16.60
N HIS A 224 -14.60 19.61 -16.62
CA HIS A 224 -15.62 18.64 -16.97
C HIS A 224 -16.76 18.61 -15.92
N ALA A 225 -17.96 18.16 -16.30
CA ALA A 225 -19.10 18.17 -15.38
C ALA A 225 -19.11 16.96 -14.42
N SER A 226 -18.49 15.85 -14.82
CA SER A 226 -18.42 14.61 -14.02
C SER A 226 -17.13 13.84 -14.27
N LEU A 227 -16.78 12.95 -13.34
CA LEU A 227 -15.64 12.05 -13.48
C LEU A 227 -15.79 11.11 -14.67
N ALA A 228 -17.03 10.69 -14.98
CA ALA A 228 -17.32 9.87 -16.15
C ALA A 228 -16.96 10.59 -17.46
N GLN A 229 -17.38 11.85 -17.61
CA GLN A 229 -17.01 12.67 -18.77
C GLN A 229 -15.50 12.91 -18.85
N TYR A 230 -14.85 13.10 -17.70
CA TYR A 230 -13.40 13.30 -17.67
C TYR A 230 -12.63 12.03 -18.09
N ASN A 231 -13.05 10.86 -17.60
CA ASN A 231 -12.45 9.59 -18.03
C ASN A 231 -12.67 9.32 -19.51
N GLN A 232 -13.85 9.66 -20.04
CA GLN A 232 -14.14 9.57 -21.48
C GLN A 232 -13.22 10.49 -22.28
N TYR A 233 -13.00 11.74 -21.82
CA TYR A 233 -12.05 12.65 -22.44
C TYR A 233 -10.63 12.06 -22.44
N ILE A 234 -10.12 11.56 -21.31
CA ILE A 234 -8.79 10.93 -21.24
C ILE A 234 -8.71 9.72 -22.17
N LEU A 235 -9.77 8.91 -22.28
CA LEU A 235 -9.85 7.78 -23.20
C LEU A 235 -9.77 8.21 -24.67
N GLU A 236 -10.48 9.27 -25.04
CA GLU A 236 -10.43 9.84 -26.40
C GLU A 236 -9.03 10.36 -26.72
N GLN A 237 -8.41 11.10 -25.80
CA GLN A 237 -7.04 11.59 -26.00
C GLN A 237 -6.03 10.45 -26.09
N PHE A 238 -6.21 9.37 -25.33
CA PHE A 238 -5.39 8.16 -25.43
C PHE A 238 -5.56 7.47 -26.79
N LYS A 239 -6.79 7.28 -27.26
CA LYS A 239 -7.09 6.66 -28.56
C LYS A 239 -6.53 7.47 -29.73
N MET A 240 -6.58 8.80 -29.63
CA MET A 240 -5.98 9.72 -30.61
C MET A 240 -4.47 9.88 -30.45
N LYS A 241 -3.86 9.19 -29.47
CA LYS A 241 -2.44 9.34 -29.09
C LYS A 241 -2.03 10.79 -28.82
N GLN A 242 -2.94 11.61 -28.29
CA GLN A 242 -2.66 12.99 -27.90
C GLN A 242 -2.14 13.08 -26.46
N LEU A 243 -2.62 12.20 -25.58
CA LEU A 243 -2.20 12.13 -24.18
C LEU A 243 -2.22 10.67 -23.72
N ILE A 244 -1.07 10.19 -23.24
CA ILE A 244 -0.88 8.79 -22.83
C ILE A 244 -0.21 8.75 -21.46
N GLY A 245 -0.93 8.22 -20.47
CA GLY A 245 -0.35 7.90 -19.16
C GLY A 245 0.38 6.56 -19.20
N VAL A 246 1.56 6.48 -18.58
CA VAL A 246 2.40 5.28 -18.55
C VAL A 246 2.80 4.94 -17.11
N SER A 247 2.36 3.77 -16.65
CA SER A 247 2.77 3.17 -15.38
C SER A 247 3.93 2.21 -15.61
N LEU A 248 4.93 2.29 -14.73
CA LEU A 248 6.23 1.68 -14.85
C LEU A 248 6.47 0.70 -13.70
N LYS A 249 7.20 -0.37 -13.99
CA LYS A 249 7.85 -1.21 -13.00
C LYS A 249 9.29 -1.41 -13.39
N LYS A 250 10.15 -1.47 -12.36
CA LYS A 250 11.53 -1.94 -12.53
C LYS A 250 11.51 -3.34 -13.12
N LEU A 251 12.22 -3.54 -14.22
CA LEU A 251 12.32 -4.85 -14.86
C LEU A 251 13.31 -5.72 -14.09
N ALA A 252 13.01 -7.01 -13.99
CA ALA A 252 13.93 -8.02 -13.46
C ALA A 252 14.83 -8.63 -14.56
N GLY A 253 14.68 -8.18 -15.81
CA GLY A 253 15.40 -8.65 -17.00
C GLY A 253 15.08 -7.78 -18.22
N THR A 254 15.30 -8.28 -19.42
CA THR A 254 15.12 -7.51 -20.68
C THR A 254 13.74 -7.70 -21.33
N LYS A 255 12.93 -8.65 -20.84
CA LYS A 255 11.57 -8.85 -21.35
C LYS A 255 10.64 -7.78 -20.79
N VAL A 256 9.93 -7.13 -21.70
CA VAL A 256 8.94 -6.11 -21.37
C VAL A 256 7.55 -6.68 -21.59
N LYS A 257 6.73 -6.70 -20.54
CA LYS A 257 5.30 -6.96 -20.66
C LYS A 257 4.56 -5.62 -20.79
N LYS A 258 3.86 -5.45 -21.91
CA LYS A 258 2.96 -4.31 -22.15
C LYS A 258 1.52 -4.74 -21.92
N GLU A 259 0.77 -3.95 -21.15
CA GLU A 259 -0.67 -4.12 -20.95
C GLU A 259 -1.37 -2.76 -21.06
N ILE A 260 -2.62 -2.75 -21.55
CA ILE A 260 -3.49 -1.58 -21.56
C ILE A 260 -4.59 -1.80 -20.52
N PHE A 261 -4.78 -0.84 -19.62
CA PHE A 261 -5.81 -0.89 -18.59
C PHE A 261 -6.88 0.16 -18.88
N ASN A 262 -8.14 -0.13 -18.54
CA ASN A 262 -9.30 0.75 -18.73
C ASN A 262 -9.57 1.25 -20.17
N ALA A 263 -8.91 0.70 -21.21
CA ALA A 263 -9.27 1.01 -22.61
C ALA A 263 -10.57 0.31 -23.04
N GLU A 264 -10.79 -0.89 -22.50
CA GLU A 264 -12.02 -1.66 -22.58
C GLU A 264 -12.34 -2.18 -21.17
N LYS A 265 -13.61 -2.18 -20.79
CA LYS A 265 -14.01 -2.66 -19.47
C LYS A 265 -13.90 -4.18 -19.44
N SER A 266 -12.95 -4.69 -18.68
CA SER A 266 -12.83 -6.12 -18.41
C SER A 266 -14.03 -6.60 -17.59
N ASP A 267 -14.81 -7.54 -18.13
CA ASP A 267 -15.92 -8.13 -17.39
C ASP A 267 -15.45 -9.35 -16.60
N ILE A 268 -14.92 -9.10 -15.39
CA ILE A 268 -14.65 -10.19 -14.44
C ILE A 268 -15.96 -10.62 -13.78
N SER A 269 -16.21 -11.93 -13.75
CA SER A 269 -17.36 -12.50 -13.06
C SER A 269 -16.99 -12.77 -11.60
N ILE A 270 -17.64 -12.07 -10.67
CA ILE A 270 -17.44 -12.29 -9.24
C ILE A 270 -18.74 -12.74 -8.58
N ARG A 271 -18.64 -13.81 -7.78
CA ARG A 271 -19.77 -14.28 -6.96
C ARG A 271 -19.36 -14.51 -5.52
N PHE A 272 -20.05 -13.86 -4.61
CA PHE A 272 -19.97 -14.12 -3.18
C PHE A 272 -20.44 -15.55 -2.87
N GLY A 273 -19.69 -16.23 -2.02
CA GLY A 273 -20.05 -17.57 -1.53
C GLY A 273 -20.51 -17.53 -0.07
N SER A 274 -19.64 -17.12 0.84
CA SER A 274 -19.95 -17.11 2.27
C SER A 274 -19.06 -16.15 3.05
N HIS A 275 -19.45 -15.85 4.29
CA HIS A 275 -18.62 -15.18 5.28
C HIS A 275 -18.42 -16.04 6.52
N GLN A 276 -17.31 -15.79 7.22
CA GLN A 276 -17.01 -16.40 8.52
C GLN A 276 -16.60 -15.30 9.49
N LEU A 277 -17.41 -15.07 10.51
CA LEU A 277 -17.14 -14.03 11.50
C LEU A 277 -16.05 -14.41 12.50
N VAL A 278 -15.62 -15.67 12.54
CA VAL A 278 -14.55 -16.16 13.41
C VAL A 278 -13.75 -17.25 12.69
N ALA A 279 -12.48 -17.43 13.05
CA ALA A 279 -11.67 -18.53 12.55
C ALA A 279 -12.11 -19.85 13.22
N GLY A 280 -12.73 -20.76 12.46
CA GLY A 280 -12.85 -22.18 12.83
C GLY A 280 -13.96 -22.61 13.80
N ARG A 281 -14.82 -21.73 14.34
CA ARG A 281 -15.95 -22.15 15.21
C ARG A 281 -17.27 -21.40 14.93
N LYS A 282 -18.40 -21.97 15.39
CA LYS A 282 -19.78 -21.46 15.18
C LYS A 282 -20.31 -20.55 16.30
N ASP A 283 -19.51 -20.22 17.30
CA ASP A 283 -19.98 -19.49 18.49
C ASP A 283 -19.40 -18.07 18.54
N PHE A 284 -20.27 -17.11 18.83
CA PHE A 284 -20.00 -15.68 19.06
C PHE A 284 -18.86 -15.43 20.05
N PHE A 285 -18.67 -16.30 21.06
CA PHE A 285 -17.71 -16.07 22.14
C PHE A 285 -16.82 -17.26 22.54
N ALA A 286 -16.95 -18.45 21.94
CA ALA A 286 -16.07 -19.58 22.28
C ALA A 286 -14.61 -19.34 21.82
N ASN A 287 -13.84 -18.64 22.66
CA ASN A 287 -12.41 -18.33 22.54
C ASN A 287 -12.00 -17.59 21.25
N SER A 288 -12.79 -16.60 20.79
CA SER A 288 -12.43 -15.80 19.62
C SER A 288 -11.64 -14.54 19.97
N VAL A 289 -10.39 -14.74 20.43
CA VAL A 289 -9.34 -13.70 20.39
C VAL A 289 -9.11 -13.19 18.96
N SER A 290 -9.58 -13.94 17.96
CA SER A 290 -9.48 -13.59 16.56
C SER A 290 -10.32 -12.36 16.23
N LYS A 291 -9.62 -11.32 15.82
CA LYS A 291 -10.19 -10.12 15.19
C LYS A 291 -10.50 -10.28 13.70
N ASP A 292 -10.33 -11.50 13.17
CA ASP A 292 -10.48 -11.80 11.75
C ASP A 292 -11.95 -11.97 11.38
N VAL A 293 -12.29 -11.56 10.16
CA VAL A 293 -13.49 -11.96 9.43
C VAL A 293 -13.04 -12.42 8.05
N TYR A 294 -13.61 -13.51 7.54
CA TYR A 294 -13.28 -14.04 6.23
C TYR A 294 -14.45 -13.94 5.28
N LEU A 295 -14.20 -13.54 4.04
CA LEU A 295 -15.13 -13.63 2.93
C LEU A 295 -14.61 -14.67 1.95
N GLN A 296 -15.50 -15.52 1.45
CA GLN A 296 -15.24 -16.50 0.40
C GLN A 296 -16.06 -16.13 -0.81
N TYR A 297 -15.44 -16.14 -1.97
CA TYR A 297 -16.06 -15.76 -3.24
C TYR A 297 -15.32 -16.42 -4.39
N THR A 298 -15.84 -16.27 -5.61
CA THR A 298 -15.18 -16.73 -6.83
C THR A 298 -14.87 -15.55 -7.73
N VAL A 299 -13.77 -15.63 -8.47
CA VAL A 299 -13.42 -14.75 -9.60
C VAL A 299 -13.25 -15.66 -10.80
N ASP A 300 -14.09 -15.52 -11.82
CA ASP A 300 -14.12 -16.37 -13.02
C ASP A 300 -14.11 -17.88 -12.66
N GLY A 301 -14.95 -18.24 -11.69
CA GLY A 301 -15.09 -19.60 -11.17
C GLY A 301 -13.98 -20.08 -10.23
N LYS A 302 -12.90 -19.31 -10.04
CA LYS A 302 -11.79 -19.68 -9.15
C LYS A 302 -12.04 -19.21 -7.73
N ALA A 303 -11.89 -20.11 -6.76
CA ALA A 303 -12.11 -19.82 -5.35
C ALA A 303 -11.08 -18.81 -4.79
N MET A 304 -11.60 -17.79 -4.11
CA MET A 304 -10.86 -16.73 -3.46
C MET A 304 -11.31 -16.59 -2.00
N LYS A 305 -10.38 -16.18 -1.15
CA LYS A 305 -10.64 -15.89 0.27
C LYS A 305 -10.04 -14.54 0.62
N MET A 306 -10.83 -13.65 1.20
CA MET A 306 -10.35 -12.38 1.75
C MET A 306 -10.41 -12.41 3.27
N GLN A 307 -9.31 -12.05 3.93
CA GLN A 307 -9.22 -11.86 5.37
C GLN A 307 -9.29 -10.37 5.71
N LEU A 308 -10.29 -9.97 6.49
CA LEU A 308 -10.47 -8.62 7.01
C LEU A 308 -9.95 -8.55 8.44
N ARG A 309 -8.98 -7.67 8.70
CA ARG A 309 -8.40 -7.41 10.05
C ARG A 309 -7.54 -6.15 10.06
N THR A 310 -7.16 -5.70 11.26
CA THR A 310 -5.96 -4.87 11.41
C THR A 310 -4.68 -5.70 11.36
N PHE A 311 -3.69 -5.24 10.60
CA PHE A 311 -2.35 -5.87 10.53
C PHE A 311 -1.30 -5.15 11.38
N SER A 312 -1.63 -3.99 11.94
CA SER A 312 -0.78 -3.28 12.90
C SER A 312 -1.12 -3.66 14.35
N SER A 313 -0.23 -3.28 15.29
CA SER A 313 -0.40 -3.46 16.73
C SER A 313 -1.35 -2.44 17.38
N GLY A 314 -2.16 -1.70 16.61
CA GLY A 314 -3.08 -0.69 17.13
C GLY A 314 -4.35 -0.51 16.29
N MET A 315 -5.07 0.59 16.55
CA MET A 315 -6.25 1.00 15.78
C MET A 315 -5.86 1.74 14.49
N SER A 316 -5.17 1.02 13.61
CA SER A 316 -4.78 1.48 12.28
C SER A 316 -4.58 0.28 11.35
N GLY A 317 -4.43 0.53 10.06
CA GLY A 317 -4.09 -0.54 9.11
C GLY A 317 -5.12 -1.66 9.08
N TRP A 318 -6.41 -1.32 9.20
CA TRP A 318 -7.50 -2.23 8.84
C TRP A 318 -7.48 -2.42 7.32
N GLN A 319 -7.40 -3.67 6.87
CA GLN A 319 -7.19 -4.03 5.47
C GLN A 319 -7.85 -5.38 5.17
N GLY A 320 -8.14 -5.60 3.89
CA GLY A 320 -8.47 -6.91 3.33
C GLY A 320 -7.25 -7.53 2.69
N GLU A 321 -6.87 -8.75 3.09
CA GLU A 321 -5.82 -9.54 2.43
C GLU A 321 -6.46 -10.63 1.58
N ILE A 322 -6.26 -10.56 0.27
CA ILE A 322 -6.85 -11.49 -0.70
C ILE A 322 -5.87 -12.66 -0.93
N LYS A 323 -6.37 -13.88 -0.70
CA LYS A 323 -5.67 -15.15 -0.89
C LYS A 323 -6.42 -15.99 -1.93
N GLY A 324 -5.71 -16.61 -2.85
CA GLY A 324 -6.30 -17.41 -3.93
C GLY A 324 -5.36 -18.53 -4.38
N ALA A 325 -5.92 -19.57 -5.00
CA ALA A 325 -5.20 -20.78 -5.40
C ALA A 325 -4.20 -20.59 -6.56
N ALA A 326 -4.32 -19.50 -7.33
CA ALA A 326 -3.48 -19.24 -8.51
C ALA A 326 -2.70 -17.90 -8.48
N ALA A 327 -3.03 -16.97 -7.57
CA ALA A 327 -2.26 -15.74 -7.32
C ALA A 327 -2.76 -15.06 -6.03
N ALA A 328 -1.84 -14.52 -5.22
CA ALA A 328 -2.21 -13.66 -4.10
C ALA A 328 -2.73 -12.31 -4.65
N GLY A 329 -3.96 -11.92 -4.32
CA GLY A 329 -4.60 -10.69 -4.80
C GLY A 329 -4.13 -9.42 -4.09
N GLY A 330 -3.11 -9.52 -3.23
CA GLY A 330 -2.56 -8.40 -2.48
C GLY A 330 -3.41 -7.94 -1.30
N LYS A 331 -3.08 -6.76 -0.77
CA LYS A 331 -3.77 -6.11 0.35
C LYS A 331 -4.53 -4.89 -0.13
N VAL A 332 -5.76 -4.72 0.37
CA VAL A 332 -6.63 -3.59 0.09
C VAL A 332 -6.86 -2.80 1.37
N GLY A 333 -6.48 -1.53 1.38
CA GLY A 333 -6.64 -0.64 2.53
C GLY A 333 -8.10 -0.44 2.93
N GLY A 334 -8.37 -0.23 4.23
CA GLY A 334 -9.73 -0.02 4.75
C GLY A 334 -10.51 1.11 4.10
N GLY A 335 -9.84 2.20 3.71
CA GLY A 335 -10.46 3.27 2.93
C GLY A 335 -10.95 2.79 1.55
N ASN A 336 -10.18 1.93 0.88
CA ASN A 336 -10.56 1.33 -0.40
C ASN A 336 -11.68 0.29 -0.25
N LEU A 337 -11.70 -0.46 0.87
CA LEU A 337 -12.84 -1.31 1.20
C LEU A 337 -14.11 -0.46 1.33
N GLN A 338 -14.09 0.61 2.13
CA GLN A 338 -15.25 1.50 2.29
C GLN A 338 -15.66 2.17 0.97
N GLN A 339 -14.69 2.57 0.14
CA GLN A 339 -14.97 3.12 -1.17
C GLN A 339 -15.62 2.11 -2.12
N SER A 340 -15.32 0.81 -2.00
CA SER A 340 -15.97 -0.23 -2.80
C SER A 340 -17.48 -0.33 -2.52
N LEU A 341 -17.92 -0.01 -1.29
CA LEU A 341 -19.34 0.11 -0.95
C LEU A 341 -19.98 1.29 -1.69
N VAL A 342 -19.33 2.46 -1.66
CA VAL A 342 -19.81 3.68 -2.32
C VAL A 342 -19.90 3.50 -3.84
N LEU A 343 -18.88 2.89 -4.45
CA LEU A 343 -18.91 2.54 -5.88
C LEU A 343 -19.97 1.48 -6.20
N ALA A 344 -20.33 0.65 -5.24
CA ALA A 344 -21.46 -0.24 -5.37
C ALA A 344 -22.78 0.49 -5.11
N GLY A 345 -22.84 1.82 -5.02
CA GLY A 345 -24.04 2.63 -4.81
C GLY A 345 -24.63 2.55 -3.40
N ILE A 346 -23.84 2.13 -2.40
CA ILE A 346 -24.22 2.16 -0.99
C ILE A 346 -23.83 3.52 -0.41
N PRO A 347 -24.77 4.33 0.13
CA PRO A 347 -24.45 5.65 0.66
C PRO A 347 -23.43 5.60 1.81
N ALA A 348 -22.50 6.56 1.85
CA ALA A 348 -21.53 6.67 2.93
C ALA A 348 -22.17 6.83 4.32
N SER A 349 -23.40 7.34 4.40
CA SER A 349 -24.20 7.42 5.62
C SER A 349 -24.65 6.06 6.18
N SER A 350 -24.52 4.98 5.40
CA SER A 350 -24.91 3.62 5.81
C SER A 350 -23.83 2.89 6.61
N PHE A 351 -22.65 3.49 6.83
CA PHE A 351 -21.56 2.89 7.58
C PHE A 351 -20.70 3.95 8.27
N ILE A 352 -20.03 3.56 9.36
CA ILE A 352 -19.05 4.43 10.04
C ILE A 352 -17.68 4.23 9.37
N ASP A 353 -17.03 5.32 8.95
CA ASP A 353 -15.70 5.22 8.35
C ASP A 353 -14.62 4.83 9.38
N GLN A 354 -13.51 4.26 8.91
CA GLN A 354 -12.46 3.74 9.79
C GLN A 354 -11.77 4.81 10.64
N THR A 355 -11.82 6.09 10.24
CA THR A 355 -11.20 7.20 10.97
C THR A 355 -12.13 7.62 12.10
N THR A 356 -13.41 7.83 11.81
CA THR A 356 -14.44 8.16 12.80
C THR A 356 -14.61 7.05 13.83
N PHE A 357 -14.62 5.79 13.39
CA PHE A 357 -14.78 4.66 14.31
C PHE A 357 -13.63 4.53 15.31
N LYS A 358 -12.43 5.04 15.00
CA LYS A 358 -11.28 4.96 15.90
C LYS A 358 -11.51 5.65 17.26
N ALA A 359 -12.31 6.72 17.29
CA ALA A 359 -12.70 7.37 18.54
C ALA A 359 -13.76 6.55 19.29
N ALA A 360 -14.80 6.11 18.59
CA ALA A 360 -15.89 5.29 19.14
C ALA A 360 -15.41 3.94 19.71
N ALA A 361 -14.39 3.34 19.08
CA ALA A 361 -13.77 2.11 19.55
C ALA A 361 -13.10 2.25 20.93
N ARG A 362 -12.66 3.47 21.32
CA ARG A 362 -12.09 3.71 22.65
C ARG A 362 -13.16 3.89 23.71
N SER A 363 -14.24 4.60 23.40
CA SER A 363 -15.33 4.85 24.35
C SER A 363 -16.20 3.62 24.56
N MET A 364 -16.29 2.73 23.56
CA MET A 364 -17.07 1.49 23.62
C MET A 364 -18.49 1.70 24.16
N SER A 365 -19.13 2.80 23.72
CA SER A 365 -20.43 3.21 24.23
C SER A 365 -21.49 2.11 24.01
N ASP A 366 -22.51 2.09 24.88
CA ASP A 366 -23.61 1.13 24.80
C ASP A 366 -24.30 1.14 23.43
N ALA A 367 -24.45 2.31 22.81
CA ALA A 367 -25.00 2.44 21.46
C ALA A 367 -24.09 1.77 20.40
N THR A 368 -22.77 1.93 20.52
CA THR A 368 -21.80 1.29 19.62
C THR A 368 -21.80 -0.23 19.78
N VAL A 369 -21.83 -0.73 21.02
CA VAL A 369 -21.88 -2.18 21.32
C VAL A 369 -23.21 -2.78 20.83
N LYS A 370 -24.33 -2.10 21.04
CA LYS A 370 -25.64 -2.52 20.53
C LYS A 370 -25.64 -2.64 19.00
N SER A 371 -25.12 -1.64 18.30
CA SER A 371 -24.99 -1.68 16.83
C SER A 371 -24.12 -2.85 16.36
N TYR A 372 -22.98 -3.09 17.01
CA TYR A 372 -22.13 -4.24 16.74
C TYR A 372 -22.88 -5.58 16.88
N VAL A 373 -23.60 -5.75 17.99
CA VAL A 373 -24.38 -6.97 18.28
C VAL A 373 -25.45 -7.19 17.22
N GLN A 374 -26.18 -6.15 16.83
CA GLN A 374 -27.23 -6.24 15.80
C GLN A 374 -26.68 -6.68 14.45
N MET A 375 -25.56 -6.10 14.02
CA MET A 375 -24.88 -6.52 12.79
C MET A 375 -24.37 -7.96 12.89
N TYR A 376 -23.82 -8.36 14.04
CA TYR A 376 -23.36 -9.72 14.25
C TYR A 376 -24.51 -10.73 14.16
N LYS A 377 -25.64 -10.49 14.86
CA LYS A 377 -26.82 -11.38 14.81
C LYS A 377 -27.31 -11.61 13.39
N TYR A 378 -27.41 -10.52 12.63
CA TYR A 378 -27.83 -10.57 11.24
C TYR A 378 -26.93 -11.50 10.40
N LEU A 379 -25.64 -11.56 10.73
CA LEU A 379 -24.65 -12.34 9.98
C LEU A 379 -24.44 -13.77 10.51
N SER A 380 -24.73 -14.08 11.77
CA SER A 380 -24.33 -15.34 12.42
C SER A 380 -25.45 -16.36 12.61
N ASN A 381 -26.72 -15.98 12.38
CA ASN A 381 -27.91 -16.77 12.77
C ASN A 381 -27.92 -17.16 14.26
N ASP A 382 -27.28 -16.37 15.13
CA ASP A 382 -27.24 -16.63 16.57
C ASP A 382 -28.64 -16.46 17.20
N LYS A 383 -29.06 -17.45 17.99
CA LYS A 383 -30.39 -17.51 18.60
C LYS A 383 -30.49 -16.82 19.96
N ARG A 384 -29.38 -16.42 20.58
CA ARG A 384 -29.40 -15.69 21.87
C ARG A 384 -30.15 -14.38 21.76
N SER A 385 -30.76 -13.92 22.85
CA SER A 385 -31.39 -12.60 22.92
C SER A 385 -30.38 -11.47 22.68
N GLU A 386 -30.85 -10.31 22.22
CA GLU A 386 -29.95 -9.15 22.02
C GLU A 386 -29.29 -8.72 23.34
N SER A 387 -30.02 -8.75 24.46
CA SER A 387 -29.51 -8.42 25.79
C SER A 387 -28.39 -9.36 26.26
N GLU A 388 -28.55 -10.68 26.09
CA GLU A 388 -27.50 -11.64 26.41
C GLU A 388 -26.25 -11.40 25.57
N MET A 389 -26.43 -11.15 24.27
CA MET A 389 -25.33 -10.87 23.35
C MET A 389 -24.60 -9.56 23.68
N ILE A 390 -25.31 -8.53 24.12
CA ILE A 390 -24.71 -7.27 24.59
C ILE A 390 -23.88 -7.51 25.85
N ALA A 391 -24.40 -8.25 26.84
CA ALA A 391 -23.66 -8.55 28.06
C ALA A 391 -22.34 -9.28 27.77
N LEU A 392 -22.39 -10.31 26.94
CA LEU A 392 -21.21 -11.06 26.52
C LEU A 392 -20.24 -10.21 25.68
N ALA A 393 -20.75 -9.33 24.81
CA ALA A 393 -19.90 -8.43 24.04
C ALA A 393 -19.15 -7.46 24.95
N LYS A 394 -19.81 -6.90 25.96
CA LYS A 394 -19.16 -6.04 26.96
C LYS A 394 -18.05 -6.77 27.72
N GLN A 395 -18.29 -8.02 28.14
CA GLN A 395 -17.26 -8.83 28.80
C GLN A 395 -16.04 -9.04 27.90
N GLN A 396 -16.25 -9.47 26.65
CA GLN A 396 -15.15 -9.69 25.70
C GLN A 396 -14.36 -8.39 25.43
N LEU A 397 -15.05 -7.25 25.36
CA LEU A 397 -14.42 -5.95 25.13
C LEU A 397 -13.56 -5.48 26.30
N GLN A 398 -13.94 -5.82 27.54
CA GLN A 398 -13.11 -5.57 28.72
C GLN A 398 -11.80 -6.37 28.65
N GLU A 399 -11.83 -7.61 28.14
CA GLU A 399 -10.66 -8.48 28.04
C GLU A 399 -9.75 -8.13 26.85
N LEU A 400 -10.33 -7.82 25.67
CA LEU A 400 -9.58 -7.68 24.41
C LEU A 400 -9.28 -6.22 24.01
N GLY A 401 -10.04 -5.27 24.56
CA GLY A 401 -9.82 -3.84 24.42
C GLY A 401 -10.12 -3.23 23.04
N ALA A 402 -9.90 -1.91 22.95
CA ALA A 402 -10.29 -1.08 21.82
C ALA A 402 -9.66 -1.48 20.48
N SER A 403 -8.41 -1.96 20.47
CA SER A 403 -7.72 -2.39 19.25
C SER A 403 -8.36 -3.61 18.61
N TRP A 404 -8.83 -4.56 19.41
CA TRP A 404 -9.58 -5.70 18.92
C TRP A 404 -10.94 -5.24 18.40
N PHE A 405 -11.65 -4.40 19.17
CA PHE A 405 -12.97 -3.91 18.79
C PHE A 405 -12.96 -3.14 17.48
N TYR A 406 -11.98 -2.26 17.31
CA TYR A 406 -11.72 -1.54 16.08
C TYR A 406 -11.66 -2.45 14.85
N SER A 407 -10.83 -3.50 14.92
CA SER A 407 -10.69 -4.46 13.81
C SER A 407 -11.96 -5.27 13.59
N LYS A 408 -12.58 -5.77 14.66
CA LYS A 408 -13.72 -6.67 14.57
C LYS A 408 -14.96 -5.95 14.07
N PHE A 409 -15.27 -4.80 14.65
CA PHE A 409 -16.41 -3.97 14.28
C PHE A 409 -16.34 -3.58 12.82
N LEU A 410 -15.22 -3.02 12.34
CA LEU A 410 -15.11 -2.58 10.94
C LEU A 410 -15.31 -3.73 9.96
N SER A 411 -14.79 -4.91 10.30
CA SER A 411 -14.92 -6.11 9.47
C SER A 411 -16.35 -6.67 9.47
N VAL A 412 -17.02 -6.68 10.63
CA VAL A 412 -18.44 -7.06 10.76
C VAL A 412 -19.34 -6.06 10.05
N GLN A 413 -19.13 -4.76 10.26
CA GLN A 413 -19.89 -3.69 9.61
C GLN A 413 -19.77 -3.77 8.08
N PHE A 414 -18.54 -3.91 7.57
CA PHE A 414 -18.32 -4.04 6.14
C PHE A 414 -19.11 -5.21 5.54
N THR A 415 -19.02 -6.38 6.18
CA THR A 415 -19.73 -7.60 5.77
C THR A 415 -21.25 -7.44 5.86
N TYR A 416 -21.73 -6.83 6.95
CA TYR A 416 -23.16 -6.55 7.17
C TYR A 416 -23.73 -5.64 6.08
N VAL A 417 -23.06 -4.54 5.79
CA VAL A 417 -23.55 -3.53 4.84
C VAL A 417 -23.61 -4.06 3.41
N MET A 418 -22.59 -4.81 2.97
CA MET A 418 -22.60 -5.42 1.63
C MET A 418 -23.69 -6.50 1.48
N ILE A 419 -23.93 -7.31 2.51
CA ILE A 419 -24.96 -8.37 2.47
C ILE A 419 -26.36 -7.77 2.58
N LYS A 420 -26.59 -6.87 3.53
CA LYS A 420 -27.91 -6.24 3.75
C LYS A 420 -28.38 -5.44 2.53
N SER A 421 -27.45 -4.84 1.78
CA SER A 421 -27.78 -4.12 0.55
C SER A 421 -28.01 -5.03 -0.65
N GLY A 422 -27.72 -6.33 -0.55
CA GLY A 422 -27.76 -7.27 -1.66
C GLY A 422 -26.69 -7.02 -2.73
N ARG A 423 -25.68 -6.19 -2.43
CA ARG A 423 -24.66 -5.76 -3.40
C ARG A 423 -23.30 -6.44 -3.20
N GLN A 424 -23.25 -7.55 -2.46
CA GLN A 424 -22.01 -8.26 -2.15
C GLN A 424 -21.11 -8.55 -3.36
N ASP A 425 -21.69 -8.99 -4.48
CA ASP A 425 -20.94 -9.32 -5.71
C ASP A 425 -20.32 -8.07 -6.32
N GLN A 426 -21.10 -6.98 -6.43
CA GLN A 426 -20.62 -5.71 -6.95
C GLN A 426 -19.54 -5.09 -6.06
N VAL A 427 -19.71 -5.17 -4.74
CA VAL A 427 -18.70 -4.70 -3.77
C VAL A 427 -17.39 -5.46 -3.96
N LEU A 428 -17.43 -6.79 -4.04
CA LEU A 428 -16.23 -7.62 -4.27
C LEU A 428 -15.61 -7.36 -5.65
N LYS A 429 -16.42 -7.13 -6.69
CA LYS A 429 -15.96 -6.69 -8.01
C LYS A 429 -15.20 -5.37 -7.91
N ASN A 430 -15.77 -4.39 -7.22
CA ASN A 430 -15.11 -3.10 -7.00
C ASN A 430 -13.80 -3.24 -6.23
N ILE A 431 -13.69 -4.13 -5.24
CA ILE A 431 -12.43 -4.39 -4.52
C ILE A 431 -11.36 -4.91 -5.48
N ALA A 432 -11.68 -5.93 -6.29
CA ALA A 432 -10.76 -6.51 -7.26
C ALA A 432 -10.30 -5.45 -8.28
N MET A 433 -11.24 -4.64 -8.78
CA MET A 433 -10.97 -3.54 -9.70
C MET A 433 -10.11 -2.42 -9.07
N ILE A 434 -10.39 -2.01 -7.82
CA ILE A 434 -9.58 -1.00 -7.10
C ILE A 434 -8.15 -1.52 -6.88
N ALA A 435 -7.98 -2.80 -6.56
CA ALA A 435 -6.66 -3.40 -6.39
C ALA A 435 -5.85 -3.31 -7.70
N ALA A 436 -6.49 -3.55 -8.84
CA ALA A 436 -5.91 -3.47 -10.18
C ALA A 436 -5.84 -2.06 -10.78
N SER A 437 -6.34 -1.03 -10.09
CA SER A 437 -6.54 0.33 -10.66
C SER A 437 -7.37 0.31 -11.96
N ASN A 438 -8.33 -0.62 -12.03
CA ASN A 438 -9.14 -0.91 -13.21
C ASN A 438 -10.64 -0.77 -12.89
N THR A 439 -11.01 0.30 -12.19
CA THR A 439 -12.40 0.56 -11.78
C THR A 439 -13.16 1.31 -12.88
N ASP A 440 -14.50 1.30 -12.81
CA ASP A 440 -15.35 2.11 -13.70
C ASP A 440 -15.03 3.61 -13.68
N VAL A 441 -14.39 4.06 -12.60
CA VAL A 441 -13.98 5.44 -12.40
C VAL A 441 -12.49 5.66 -12.63
N SER A 442 -11.71 4.63 -12.97
CA SER A 442 -10.28 4.73 -13.33
C SER A 442 -10.13 5.17 -14.79
N SER A 443 -9.06 5.90 -15.11
CA SER A 443 -8.77 6.30 -16.50
C SER A 443 -7.77 5.35 -17.16
N VAL A 444 -7.70 5.41 -18.49
CA VAL A 444 -6.83 4.56 -19.33
C VAL A 444 -5.35 4.87 -19.14
N PHE A 445 -4.51 3.84 -19.18
CA PHE A 445 -3.05 3.95 -19.15
C PHE A 445 -2.39 2.70 -19.75
N TYR A 446 -1.14 2.86 -20.18
CA TYR A 446 -0.25 1.73 -20.44
C TYR A 446 0.48 1.30 -19.17
N LYS A 447 0.66 0.00 -19.00
CA LYS A 447 1.55 -0.55 -18.00
C LYS A 447 2.71 -1.30 -18.67
N TYR A 448 3.92 -0.98 -18.24
CA TYR A 448 5.16 -1.65 -18.62
C TYR A 448 5.77 -2.33 -17.38
N SER A 449 6.02 -3.64 -17.45
CA SER A 449 6.56 -4.42 -16.32
C SER A 449 7.35 -5.66 -16.71
#